data_AF-A0A1R1SFH3-F1
#
_entry.id   AF-A0A1R1SFH3-F1
#
_cell.length_a   1.000
_cell.length_b   1.000
_cell.length_c   1.000
_cell.angle_alpha   90.00
_cell.angle_beta   90.00
_cell.angle_gamma   90.00
#
_symmetry.space_group_name_H-M   'P 1'
#
loop_
_entity.id
_entity.type
_entity.pdbx_description
1 polymer ?
#
loop_
_entity_poly.entity_id
_entity_poly.type
_entity_poly.pdbx_seq_one_letter_code
_entity_poly.pdbx_strand_id
1 'polypeptide(L)'
;MTSEVHKHRVEGAEQVTVPLLAGDVATVLLFVARRFNYEIATLHADEVTGHTMDRAVSARYESNYLSGTAIAIRPVLYPAGSKEGLFPHETVVVRDILADCEGVVRWGGDEKVPKESHFHIDVRPGDERLATIARKFEQWDRTPGAGPGTINPFAPERQRAAKALERRQRAA
;
A
#
# COMPACT_ATOMS: atom_id res chain seq x y z
N MET A 1 7.68 -19.33 -13.16
CA MET A 1 8.22 -18.03 -13.57
C MET A 1 9.16 -17.55 -12.49
N THR A 2 10.39 -17.17 -12.83
CA THR A 2 11.32 -16.51 -11.92
C THR A 2 10.72 -15.16 -11.51
N SER A 3 10.58 -14.92 -10.20
CA SER A 3 10.02 -13.67 -9.69
C SER A 3 11.06 -12.55 -9.85
N GLU A 4 10.87 -11.69 -10.84
CA GLU A 4 11.76 -10.56 -11.13
C GLU A 4 11.17 -9.24 -10.63
N VAL A 5 12.06 -8.32 -10.25
CA VAL A 5 11.70 -6.94 -9.92
C VAL A 5 11.72 -6.10 -11.20
N HIS A 6 10.63 -5.40 -11.49
CA HIS A 6 10.52 -4.47 -12.61
C HIS A 6 10.10 -3.08 -12.14
N LYS A 7 10.35 -2.05 -12.95
CA LYS A 7 9.81 -0.70 -12.70
C LYS A 7 8.38 -0.65 -13.20
N HIS A 8 7.45 -0.29 -12.31
CA HIS A 8 6.03 -0.17 -12.62
C HIS A 8 5.59 1.28 -12.49
N ARG A 9 4.71 1.73 -13.39
CA ARG A 9 4.13 3.07 -13.33
C ARG A 9 2.98 3.10 -12.34
N VAL A 10 2.91 4.16 -11.52
CA VAL A 10 1.71 4.44 -10.71
C VAL A 10 0.69 5.14 -11.60
N GLU A 11 -0.45 4.51 -11.84
CA GLU A 11 -1.51 5.10 -12.65
C GLU A 11 -2.04 6.38 -11.99
N GLY A 12 -2.32 7.40 -12.80
CA GLY A 12 -2.80 8.70 -12.31
C GLY A 12 -1.72 9.62 -11.72
N ALA A 13 -0.49 9.14 -11.57
CA ALA A 13 0.66 9.93 -11.13
C ALA A 13 1.70 9.99 -12.25
N GLU A 14 1.73 11.11 -12.98
CA GLU A 14 2.64 11.25 -14.11
C GLU A 14 4.09 11.12 -13.68
N GLN A 15 4.88 10.35 -14.43
CA GLN A 15 6.32 10.14 -14.20
C GLN A 15 6.68 9.42 -12.88
N VAL A 16 5.71 8.94 -12.12
CA VAL A 16 5.96 8.12 -10.93
C VAL A 16 6.13 6.66 -11.32
N THR A 17 7.34 6.12 -11.10
CA THR A 17 7.62 4.68 -11.25
C THR A 17 8.24 4.11 -9.98
N VAL A 18 7.88 2.89 -9.65
CA VAL A 18 8.35 2.19 -8.44
C VAL A 18 8.85 0.79 -8.81
N PRO A 19 10.05 0.38 -8.37
CA PRO A 19 10.54 -0.97 -8.60
C PRO A 19 9.85 -1.95 -7.64
N LEU A 20 9.16 -2.97 -8.15
CA LEU A 20 8.44 -3.97 -7.35
C LEU A 20 8.58 -5.36 -7.95
N LEU A 21 8.41 -6.37 -7.10
CA LEU A 21 8.24 -7.74 -7.55
C LEU A 21 7.02 -7.82 -8.47
N ALA A 22 7.22 -8.36 -9.67
CA ALA A 22 6.16 -8.44 -10.67
C ALA A 22 4.99 -9.34 -10.25
N GLY A 23 3.88 -9.25 -10.98
CA GLY A 23 2.66 -10.02 -10.72
C GLY A 23 1.81 -9.44 -9.59
N ASP A 24 1.16 -10.31 -8.82
CA ASP A 24 0.15 -9.93 -7.82
C ASP A 24 0.67 -8.92 -6.78
N VAL A 25 1.96 -9.00 -6.43
CA VAL A 25 2.61 -8.03 -5.52
C VAL A 25 2.58 -6.62 -6.10
N ALA A 26 3.00 -6.46 -7.35
CA ALA A 26 2.96 -5.17 -8.04
C ALA A 26 1.52 -4.67 -8.15
N THR A 27 0.58 -5.53 -8.57
CA THR A 27 -0.85 -5.17 -8.71
C THR A 27 -1.42 -4.59 -7.41
N VAL A 28 -1.19 -5.27 -6.28
CA VAL A 28 -1.73 -4.82 -4.98
C VAL A 28 -1.05 -3.56 -4.46
N LEU A 29 0.28 -3.45 -4.55
CA LEU A 29 0.98 -2.26 -4.05
C LEU A 29 0.75 -1.03 -4.94
N LEU A 30 0.59 -1.21 -6.26
CA LEU A 30 0.22 -0.12 -7.16
C LEU A 30 -1.22 0.38 -6.90
N PHE A 31 -2.15 -0.51 -6.52
CA PHE A 31 -3.48 -0.10 -6.07
C PHE A 31 -3.38 0.83 -4.85
N VAL A 32 -2.55 0.49 -3.85
CA VAL A 32 -2.32 1.34 -2.67
C VAL A 32 -1.78 2.71 -3.08
N ALA A 33 -0.75 2.75 -3.92
CA ALA A 33 -0.15 4.01 -4.39
C ALA A 33 -1.15 4.87 -5.19
N ARG A 34 -1.95 4.26 -6.08
CA ARG A 34 -2.96 4.95 -6.89
C ARG A 34 -4.07 5.55 -6.03
N ARG A 35 -4.55 4.80 -5.03
CA ARG A 35 -5.53 5.29 -4.05
C ARG A 35 -4.99 6.49 -3.28
N PHE A 36 -3.75 6.42 -2.80
CA PHE A 36 -3.10 7.54 -2.13
C PHE A 36 -3.04 8.77 -3.05
N ASN A 37 -2.62 8.59 -4.30
CA ASN A 37 -2.52 9.66 -5.30
C ASN A 37 -3.85 10.38 -5.54
N TYR A 38 -4.96 9.64 -5.62
CA TYR A 38 -6.26 10.23 -5.93
C TYR A 38 -7.00 10.78 -4.72
N GLU A 39 -6.78 10.22 -3.53
CA GLU A 39 -7.68 10.44 -2.40
C GLU A 39 -7.02 11.09 -1.19
N ILE A 40 -5.69 11.22 -1.21
CA ILE A 40 -4.92 11.88 -0.15
C ILE A 40 -4.14 13.04 -0.76
N ALA A 41 -3.15 12.75 -1.60
CA ALA A 41 -2.32 13.77 -2.23
C ALA A 41 -1.73 13.27 -3.54
N THR A 42 -1.73 14.13 -4.57
CA THR A 42 -1.06 13.85 -5.84
C THR A 42 0.41 13.54 -5.60
N LEU A 43 0.87 12.45 -6.22
CA LEU A 43 2.24 11.96 -6.12
C LEU A 43 3.09 12.50 -7.26
N HIS A 44 4.29 12.91 -6.92
CA HIS A 44 5.30 13.37 -7.86
C HIS A 44 6.45 12.36 -8.00
N ALA A 45 7.34 12.62 -8.96
CA ALA A 45 8.56 11.84 -9.13
C ALA A 45 9.34 11.75 -7.80
N ASP A 46 9.94 10.60 -7.55
CA ASP A 46 10.72 10.28 -6.34
C ASP A 46 9.95 10.28 -5.01
N GLU A 47 8.63 10.54 -5.01
CA GLU A 47 7.79 10.43 -3.82
C GLU A 47 7.32 9.00 -3.54
N VAL A 48 7.63 8.02 -4.40
CA VAL A 48 7.34 6.60 -4.13
C VAL A 48 8.61 5.77 -4.30
N THR A 49 9.04 5.12 -3.23
CA THR A 49 10.19 4.22 -3.23
C THR A 49 9.72 2.78 -3.05
N GLY A 50 10.39 1.82 -3.69
CA GLY A 50 10.06 0.40 -3.64
C GLY A 50 11.29 -0.45 -3.33
N HIS A 51 11.51 -1.46 -4.17
CA HIS A 51 12.68 -2.33 -4.08
C HIS A 51 14.00 -1.56 -4.00
N THR A 52 14.88 -2.00 -3.10
CA THR A 52 16.25 -1.53 -2.96
C THR A 52 17.16 -2.70 -2.65
N MET A 53 18.45 -2.54 -2.96
CA MET A 53 19.52 -3.47 -2.55
C MET A 53 20.24 -3.01 -1.28
N ASP A 54 19.87 -1.83 -0.74
CA ASP A 54 20.37 -1.35 0.53
C ASP A 54 19.82 -2.21 1.68
N ARG A 55 20.74 -2.78 2.46
CA ARG A 55 20.44 -3.66 3.58
C ARG A 55 20.38 -2.92 4.92
N ALA A 56 20.66 -1.61 4.93
CA ALA A 56 20.47 -0.79 6.11
C ALA A 56 18.97 -0.69 6.41
N VAL A 57 18.53 -1.37 7.47
CA VAL A 57 17.15 -1.32 7.94
C VAL A 57 17.10 -0.72 9.34
N SER A 58 16.24 0.29 9.50
CA SER A 58 15.96 0.91 10.80
C SER A 58 14.84 0.19 11.56
N ALA A 59 14.00 -0.57 10.84
CA ALA A 59 12.95 -1.40 11.39
C ALA A 59 12.81 -2.72 10.63
N ARG A 60 12.33 -3.78 11.29
CA ARG A 60 12.26 -5.14 10.71
C ARG A 60 11.45 -5.21 9.40
N TYR A 61 10.34 -4.49 9.33
CA TYR A 61 9.46 -4.48 8.14
C TYR A 61 10.15 -3.87 6.90
N GLU A 62 11.21 -3.08 7.07
CA GLU A 62 11.92 -2.48 5.93
C GLU A 62 12.69 -3.53 5.12
N SER A 63 12.96 -4.71 5.68
CA SER A 63 13.52 -5.83 4.91
C SER A 63 12.64 -6.24 3.73
N ASN A 64 11.34 -5.95 3.72
CA ASN A 64 10.46 -6.19 2.58
C ASN A 64 10.82 -5.37 1.32
N TYR A 65 11.57 -4.27 1.46
CA TYR A 65 12.11 -3.56 0.31
C TYR A 65 13.15 -4.42 -0.44
N LEU A 66 13.91 -5.28 0.25
CA LEU A 66 14.89 -6.16 -0.39
C LEU A 66 14.25 -7.21 -1.32
N SER A 67 12.99 -7.58 -1.08
CA SER A 67 12.23 -8.52 -1.92
C SER A 67 11.31 -7.83 -2.92
N GLY A 68 11.22 -6.49 -2.91
CA GLY A 68 10.28 -5.75 -3.75
C GLY A 68 8.82 -5.96 -3.35
N THR A 69 8.55 -6.29 -2.08
CA THR A 69 7.22 -6.55 -1.51
C THR A 69 6.75 -5.43 -0.57
N ALA A 70 7.36 -4.25 -0.70
CA ALA A 70 6.97 -3.05 0.04
C ALA A 70 7.15 -1.78 -0.79
N ILE A 71 6.36 -0.77 -0.47
CA ILE A 71 6.50 0.61 -0.94
C ILE A 71 6.61 1.58 0.23
N ALA A 72 7.23 2.73 -0.01
CA ALA A 72 7.16 3.90 0.85
C ALA A 72 6.60 5.07 0.03
N ILE A 73 5.53 5.69 0.50
CA ILE A 73 4.90 6.87 -0.13
C ILE A 73 5.28 8.10 0.69
N ARG A 74 5.93 9.07 0.06
CA ARG A 74 6.49 10.31 0.63
C ARG A 74 7.35 10.04 1.88
N PRO A 75 8.37 9.17 1.80
CA PRO A 75 9.15 8.73 2.97
C PRO A 75 9.90 9.85 3.69
N VAL A 76 10.19 10.97 3.01
CA VAL A 76 10.80 12.16 3.63
C VAL A 76 9.83 12.88 4.56
N LEU A 77 8.53 12.91 4.21
CA LEU A 77 7.49 13.55 5.04
C LEU A 77 7.01 12.64 6.16
N TYR A 78 7.03 11.33 5.94
CA TYR A 78 6.60 10.34 6.91
C TYR A 78 7.75 9.35 7.25
N PRO A 79 8.82 9.84 7.91
CA PRO A 79 9.99 9.02 8.21
C PRO A 79 9.71 7.99 9.31
N ALA A 80 10.62 7.02 9.46
CA ALA A 80 10.56 6.05 10.54
C ALA A 80 10.70 6.72 11.92
N GLY A 81 9.93 6.25 12.89
CA GLY A 81 9.87 6.80 14.24
C GLY A 81 8.87 7.96 14.41
N SER A 82 8.27 8.44 13.33
CA SER A 82 7.27 9.52 13.35
C SER A 82 5.84 8.97 13.24
N LYS A 83 4.90 9.65 13.92
CA LYS A 83 3.45 9.43 13.88
C LYS A 83 2.73 10.75 13.72
N GLU A 84 1.45 10.68 13.39
CA GLU A 84 0.54 11.83 13.29
C GLU A 84 0.95 12.80 12.17
N GLY A 85 1.62 12.28 11.14
CA GLY A 85 1.93 13.04 9.93
C GLY A 85 0.75 13.14 8.97
N LEU A 86 -0.13 12.14 8.98
CA LEU A 86 -1.41 12.17 8.25
C LEU A 86 -2.49 12.92 9.05
N PHE A 87 -3.27 13.74 8.36
CA PHE A 87 -4.48 14.32 8.94
C PHE A 87 -5.51 13.23 9.29
N PRO A 88 -6.44 13.49 10.23
CA PRO A 88 -7.44 12.49 10.63
C PRO A 88 -8.27 11.93 9.48
N HIS A 89 -8.63 12.76 8.50
CA HIS A 89 -9.40 12.33 7.34
C HIS A 89 -8.56 11.49 6.35
N GLU A 90 -7.28 11.81 6.17
CA GLU A 90 -6.35 11.01 5.36
C GLU A 90 -6.10 9.64 6.01
N THR A 91 -6.02 9.59 7.33
CA THR A 91 -5.95 8.33 8.08
C THR A 91 -7.19 7.45 7.81
N VAL A 92 -8.39 8.05 7.70
CA VAL A 92 -9.60 7.29 7.31
C VAL A 92 -9.43 6.69 5.91
N VAL A 93 -8.86 7.44 4.96
CA VAL A 93 -8.57 6.92 3.60
C VAL A 93 -7.55 5.78 3.65
N VAL A 94 -6.45 5.91 4.40
CA VAL A 94 -5.46 4.83 4.55
C VAL A 94 -6.10 3.57 5.14
N ARG A 95 -6.93 3.72 6.17
CA ARG A 95 -7.67 2.60 6.78
C ARG A 95 -8.61 1.92 5.80
N ASP A 96 -9.23 2.70 4.94
CA ASP A 96 -10.11 2.22 3.88
C ASP A 96 -9.35 1.46 2.78
N ILE A 97 -8.18 1.96 2.37
CA ILE A 97 -7.27 1.27 1.44
C ILE A 97 -6.89 -0.11 1.97
N LEU A 98 -6.51 -0.18 3.25
CA LEU A 98 -6.16 -1.46 3.89
C LEU A 98 -7.36 -2.42 3.93
N ALA A 99 -8.57 -1.88 4.16
CA ALA A 99 -9.80 -2.67 4.14
C ALA A 99 -10.04 -3.32 2.77
N ASP A 100 -9.81 -2.59 1.67
CA ASP A 100 -9.89 -3.14 0.31
C ASP A 100 -8.85 -4.23 0.03
N CYS A 101 -7.71 -4.16 0.70
CA CYS A 101 -6.66 -5.18 0.66
C CYS A 101 -6.97 -6.39 1.55
N GLU A 102 -8.04 -6.37 2.34
CA GLU A 102 -8.56 -7.50 3.12
C GLU A 102 -7.51 -8.22 4.02
N GLY A 103 -6.48 -7.47 4.43
CA GLY A 103 -5.40 -7.96 5.30
C GLY A 103 -4.20 -8.56 4.57
N VAL A 104 -4.10 -8.48 3.24
CA VAL A 104 -2.88 -8.87 2.51
C VAL A 104 -1.79 -7.78 2.55
N VAL A 105 -2.15 -6.57 2.96
CA VAL A 105 -1.23 -5.43 3.16
C VAL A 105 -1.25 -4.99 4.61
N ARG A 106 -0.07 -4.73 5.18
CA ARG A 106 0.12 -4.02 6.45
C ARG A 106 0.65 -2.61 6.22
N TRP A 107 0.35 -1.73 7.18
CA TRP A 107 0.76 -0.33 7.18
C TRP A 107 1.74 -0.04 8.31
N GLY A 108 2.84 0.63 7.98
CA GLY A 108 3.90 0.97 8.92
C GLY A 108 3.47 1.92 10.04
N GLY A 109 2.37 2.65 9.90
CA GLY A 109 1.83 3.49 10.99
C GLY A 109 1.39 2.69 12.22
N ASP A 110 1.08 1.40 12.04
CA ASP A 110 0.70 0.50 13.15
C ASP A 110 1.87 -0.27 13.75
N GLU A 111 3.04 -0.19 13.13
CA GLU A 111 4.22 -0.90 13.59
C GLU A 111 4.79 -0.30 14.86
N LYS A 112 5.58 -1.10 15.59
CA LYS A 112 6.23 -0.65 16.83
C LYS A 112 7.13 0.57 16.60
N VAL A 113 7.88 0.57 15.50
CA VAL A 113 8.59 1.74 14.99
C VAL A 113 7.74 2.29 13.85
N PRO A 114 6.91 3.31 14.11
CA PRO A 114 5.94 3.78 13.14
C PRO A 114 6.61 4.39 11.92
N LYS A 115 6.03 4.16 10.75
CA LYS A 115 6.42 4.80 9.49
C LYS A 115 5.19 4.89 8.60
N GLU A 116 4.50 6.02 8.64
CA GLU A 116 3.22 6.20 7.94
C GLU A 116 3.35 6.16 6.41
N SER A 117 4.58 6.32 5.88
CA SER A 117 4.86 6.10 4.46
C SER A 117 4.85 4.62 4.04
N HIS A 118 5.04 3.67 4.97
CA HIS A 118 5.38 2.30 4.63
C HIS A 118 4.15 1.40 4.45
N PHE A 119 4.13 0.61 3.37
CA PHE A 119 3.15 -0.43 3.11
C PHE A 119 3.85 -1.69 2.61
N HIS A 120 3.46 -2.87 3.09
CA HIS A 120 4.06 -4.14 2.66
C HIS A 120 3.06 -5.29 2.57
N ILE A 121 3.39 -6.28 1.74
CA ILE A 121 2.64 -7.54 1.66
C ILE A 121 2.85 -8.36 2.94
N ASP A 122 1.75 -8.71 3.62
CA ASP A 122 1.73 -9.40 4.92
C ASP A 122 1.28 -10.87 4.83
N VAL A 123 1.46 -11.46 3.66
CA VAL A 123 1.18 -12.89 3.43
C VAL A 123 2.40 -13.59 2.85
N ARG A 124 2.47 -14.90 3.07
CA ARG A 124 3.59 -15.69 2.58
C ARG A 124 3.56 -15.79 1.06
N PRO A 125 4.71 -15.97 0.40
CA PRO A 125 4.74 -16.27 -1.03
C PRO A 125 3.81 -17.44 -1.38
N GLY A 126 2.98 -17.25 -2.42
CA GLY A 126 2.02 -18.27 -2.87
C GLY A 126 0.68 -18.31 -2.11
N ASP A 127 0.44 -17.40 -1.15
CA ASP A 127 -0.86 -17.31 -0.48
C ASP A 127 -1.96 -16.87 -1.47
N GLU A 128 -3.01 -17.69 -1.61
CA GLU A 128 -4.10 -17.48 -2.57
C GLU A 128 -4.89 -16.19 -2.33
N ARG A 129 -4.84 -15.63 -1.11
CA ARG A 129 -5.49 -14.35 -0.81
C ARG A 129 -4.87 -13.23 -1.62
N LEU A 130 -3.55 -13.22 -1.79
CA LEU A 130 -2.87 -12.19 -2.59
C LEU A 130 -3.37 -12.22 -4.04
N ALA A 131 -3.41 -13.41 -4.65
CA ALA A 131 -3.90 -13.59 -6.02
C ALA A 131 -5.39 -13.20 -6.15
N THR A 132 -6.19 -13.47 -5.13
CA THR A 132 -7.61 -13.09 -5.11
C THR A 132 -7.80 -11.57 -5.10
N ILE A 133 -7.03 -10.86 -4.26
CA ILE A 133 -7.07 -9.40 -4.20
C ILE A 133 -6.51 -8.76 -5.46
N ALA A 134 -5.44 -9.32 -6.04
CA ALA A 134 -4.92 -8.85 -7.32
C ALA A 134 -5.98 -8.94 -8.44
N ARG A 135 -6.67 -10.10 -8.56
CA ARG A 135 -7.77 -10.27 -9.54
C ARG A 135 -8.93 -9.29 -9.30
N LYS A 136 -9.28 -9.01 -8.04
CA LYS A 136 -10.30 -8.01 -7.68
C LYS A 136 -9.92 -6.63 -8.21
N PHE A 137 -8.67 -6.21 -8.04
CA PHE A 137 -8.21 -4.91 -8.52
C PHE A 137 -8.12 -4.85 -10.05
N GLU A 138 -7.64 -5.90 -10.71
CA GLU A 138 -7.68 -5.98 -12.18
C GLU A 138 -9.12 -5.91 -12.73
N GLN A 139 -10.09 -6.49 -12.02
CA GLN A 139 -11.50 -6.40 -12.41
C GLN A 139 -12.01 -4.97 -12.26
N TRP A 140 -11.62 -4.26 -11.20
CA TRP A 140 -11.96 -2.84 -11.02
C TRP A 140 -11.37 -1.97 -12.12
N ASP A 141 -10.12 -2.20 -12.51
CA ASP A 141 -9.47 -1.45 -13.60
C ASP A 141 -10.18 -1.61 -14.94
N ARG A 142 -10.83 -2.76 -15.17
CA ARG A 142 -11.62 -3.02 -16.38
C ARG A 142 -13.08 -2.56 -16.29
N THR A 143 -13.52 -2.10 -15.12
CA THR A 143 -14.92 -1.74 -14.85
C THR A 143 -15.03 -0.23 -14.64
N PRO A 144 -15.61 0.53 -15.60
CA PRO A 144 -15.79 1.97 -15.44
C PRO A 144 -16.57 2.31 -14.16
N GLY A 145 -16.08 3.28 -13.40
CA GLY A 145 -16.71 3.70 -12.14
C GLY A 145 -16.36 2.84 -10.92
N ALA A 146 -15.61 1.75 -11.08
CA ALA A 146 -15.09 0.96 -9.97
C ALA A 146 -13.64 1.35 -9.63
N GLY A 147 -13.26 1.19 -8.36
CA GLY A 147 -11.88 1.30 -7.91
C GLY A 147 -11.42 2.71 -7.52
N PRO A 148 -10.11 2.99 -7.61
CA PRO A 148 -9.53 4.21 -7.07
C PRO A 148 -10.16 5.50 -7.62
N GLY A 149 -10.41 6.48 -6.75
CA GLY A 149 -10.99 7.77 -7.13
C GLY A 149 -12.52 7.80 -7.23
N THR A 150 -13.23 6.66 -7.17
CA THR A 150 -14.70 6.62 -7.18
C THR A 150 -15.32 6.15 -5.86
N ILE A 151 -14.49 5.64 -4.96
CA ILE A 151 -14.88 5.08 -3.67
C ILE A 151 -15.03 6.19 -2.63
N ASN A 152 -16.07 6.12 -1.81
CA ASN A 152 -16.26 6.97 -0.64
C ASN A 152 -15.75 6.27 0.65
N PRO A 153 -14.57 6.62 1.17
CA PRO A 153 -14.02 6.01 2.39
C PRO A 153 -14.81 6.38 3.66
N PHE A 154 -15.66 7.42 3.60
CA PHE A 154 -16.47 7.88 4.73
C PHE A 154 -17.82 7.18 4.83
N ALA A 155 -18.15 6.28 3.88
CA ALA A 155 -19.37 5.50 3.96
C ALA A 155 -19.39 4.62 5.23
N PRO A 156 -20.50 4.57 6.00
CA PRO A 156 -20.53 3.91 7.31
C PRO A 156 -20.09 2.44 7.30
N GLU A 157 -20.48 1.68 6.29
CA GLU A 157 -20.11 0.28 6.09
C GLU A 157 -18.61 0.10 5.87
N ARG A 158 -18.00 1.02 5.11
CA ARG A 158 -16.56 1.02 4.84
C ARG A 158 -15.75 1.35 6.08
N GLN A 159 -16.18 2.36 6.84
CA GLN A 159 -15.56 2.66 8.13
C GLN A 159 -15.66 1.49 9.13
N ARG A 160 -16.78 0.75 9.13
CA ARG A 160 -16.92 -0.45 9.97
C ARG A 160 -15.94 -1.55 9.53
N ALA A 161 -15.84 -1.83 8.22
CA ALA A 161 -14.91 -2.81 7.68
C ALA A 161 -13.45 -2.45 8.01
N ALA A 162 -13.08 -1.19 7.84
CA ALA A 162 -11.75 -0.68 8.14
C ALA A 162 -11.41 -0.82 9.64
N LYS A 163 -12.33 -0.44 10.54
CA LYS A 163 -12.16 -0.63 11.99
C LYS A 163 -12.05 -2.11 12.38
N ALA A 164 -12.81 -2.99 11.72
CA ALA A 164 -12.76 -4.42 11.97
C ALA A 164 -11.40 -5.01 11.53
N LEU A 165 -10.88 -4.60 10.38
CA LEU A 165 -9.54 -5.00 9.93
C LEU A 165 -8.45 -4.48 10.86
N GLU A 166 -8.50 -3.20 11.23
CA GLU A 166 -7.51 -2.60 12.14
C GLU A 166 -7.39 -3.39 13.45
N ARG A 167 -8.53 -3.73 14.07
CA ARG A 167 -8.55 -4.55 15.29
C ARG A 167 -7.89 -5.92 15.09
N ARG A 168 -8.13 -6.58 13.95
CA ARG A 168 -7.51 -7.87 13.64
C ARG A 168 -6.00 -7.74 13.47
N GLN A 169 -5.53 -6.74 12.72
CA GLN A 169 -4.11 -6.55 12.44
C GLN A 169 -3.31 -6.11 13.68
N ARG A 170 -3.93 -5.35 14.59
CA ARG A 170 -3.30 -4.97 15.87
C ARG A 170 -3.23 -6.12 16.88
N ALA A 171 -4.06 -7.15 16.74
CA ALA A 171 -4.09 -8.30 17.62
C ALA A 171 -3.15 -9.44 17.19
N ALA A 172 -2.59 -9.37 15.97
CA ALA A 172 -1.74 -10.38 15.35
C ALA A 172 -0.29 -9.91 15.29
#